data_AF-A0A1G2YVN2-F1
#
_entry.id   AF-A0A1G2YVN2-F1
#
_cell.length_a   1.000
_cell.length_b   1.000
_cell.length_c   1.000
_cell.angle_alpha   90.00
_cell.angle_beta   90.00
_cell.angle_gamma   90.00
#
_symmetry.space_group_name_H-M   'P 1'
#
loop_
_entity.id
_entity.type
_entity.pdbx_description
1 polymer ?
#
loop_
_entity_poly.entity_id
_entity_poly.type
_entity_poly.pdbx_seq_one_letter_code
_entity_poly.pdbx_strand_id
1 'polypeptide(L)'
;MMTFPAFWFFGFLNYAGWPRTKGLLVRKKVVNYTVFCSAIIQLVKAGIALGSLRPQIAVSLLADLFGKRDWSQQPATELWPYLDPSDKVADNSDKYPEEAIAGIEPPLYNHPEEWLRDFVEWEFLLTDSFSAHYHYLFVQGLIWGFSYPEEAMGCYEEKRQRFFKNLPEMLKTGIKVHSPETLEEFADAVEESVNSFQNEVRPLAEVPQELLDLPAINVRISQPEVIHDIHVAI
;
A
#
# COMPACT_ATOMS: atom_id res chain seq x y z
N MET A 1 -1.84 3.46 -19.61
CA MET A 1 -2.12 4.68 -18.82
C MET A 1 -1.57 4.43 -17.43
N MET A 2 -0.85 5.39 -16.85
CA MET A 2 -0.30 5.23 -15.50
C MET A 2 -1.44 5.37 -14.47
N THR A 3 -1.51 4.41 -13.55
CA THR A 3 -2.45 4.38 -12.43
C THR A 3 -1.75 4.91 -11.16
N PHE A 4 -2.51 5.29 -10.14
CA PHE A 4 -1.91 5.75 -8.88
C PHE A 4 -0.99 4.70 -8.22
N PRO A 5 -1.32 3.40 -8.13
CA PRO A 5 -0.41 2.41 -7.55
C PRO A 5 0.91 2.30 -8.30
N ALA A 6 0.88 2.40 -9.64
CA ALA A 6 2.09 2.41 -10.45
C ALA A 6 2.92 3.68 -10.20
N PHE A 7 2.27 4.84 -10.18
CA PHE A 7 2.91 6.13 -9.87
C PHE A 7 3.60 6.09 -8.51
N TRP A 8 2.90 5.64 -7.47
CA TRP A 8 3.43 5.50 -6.11
C TRP A 8 4.59 4.49 -6.05
N PHE A 9 4.38 3.27 -6.58
CA PHE A 9 5.37 2.20 -6.53
C PHE A 9 6.68 2.58 -7.24
N PHE A 10 6.60 3.08 -8.48
CA PHE A 10 7.79 3.52 -9.22
C PHE A 10 8.38 4.80 -8.64
N GLY A 11 7.57 5.71 -8.11
CA GLY A 11 8.03 6.89 -7.37
C GLY A 11 8.88 6.51 -6.16
N PHE A 12 8.42 5.56 -5.35
CA PHE A 12 9.15 5.02 -4.20
C PHE A 12 10.48 4.39 -4.62
N LEU A 13 10.48 3.54 -5.65
CA LEU A 13 11.70 2.92 -6.16
C LEU A 13 12.71 3.96 -6.67
N ASN A 14 12.24 4.97 -7.40
CA ASN A 14 13.07 6.07 -7.89
C ASN A 14 13.66 6.89 -6.75
N TYR A 15 12.85 7.21 -5.73
CA TYR A 15 13.31 7.91 -4.52
C TYR A 15 14.39 7.11 -3.78
N ALA A 16 14.26 5.78 -3.72
CA ALA A 16 15.27 4.87 -3.18
C ALA A 16 16.51 4.69 -4.09
N GLY A 17 16.56 5.37 -5.24
CA GLY A 17 17.68 5.33 -6.17
C GLY A 17 17.74 4.06 -7.02
N TRP A 18 16.58 3.54 -7.43
CA TRP A 18 16.41 2.40 -8.33
C TRP A 18 15.64 2.80 -9.61
N PRO A 19 15.85 2.11 -10.75
CA PRO A 19 16.71 0.94 -10.94
C PRO A 19 18.21 1.29 -10.90
N ARG A 20 19.04 0.29 -10.61
CA ARG A 20 20.50 0.36 -10.77
C ARG A 20 20.97 -0.65 -11.79
N THR A 21 22.15 -0.42 -12.34
CA THR A 21 22.76 -1.35 -13.30
C THR A 21 23.66 -2.36 -12.60
N LYS A 22 23.53 -3.64 -12.94
CA LYS A 22 24.42 -4.73 -12.49
C LYS A 22 24.98 -5.52 -13.68
N GLY A 23 26.14 -6.14 -13.47
CA GLY A 23 26.87 -6.93 -14.47
C GLY A 23 28.01 -6.15 -15.14
N LEU A 24 29.14 -6.83 -15.38
CA LEU A 24 30.33 -6.25 -16.01
C LEU A 24 30.26 -6.29 -17.55
N LEU A 25 29.75 -7.39 -18.12
CA LEU A 25 29.67 -7.61 -19.57
C LEU A 25 28.25 -7.36 -20.11
N VAL A 26 27.22 -7.85 -19.40
CA VAL A 26 25.81 -7.58 -19.71
C VAL A 26 25.25 -6.72 -18.59
N ARG A 27 25.02 -5.44 -18.90
CA ARG A 27 24.48 -4.45 -17.96
C ARG A 27 22.95 -4.58 -17.91
N LYS A 28 22.42 -5.18 -16.84
CA LYS A 28 20.96 -5.28 -16.60
C LYS A 28 20.49 -4.23 -15.60
N LYS A 29 19.29 -3.67 -15.81
CA LYS A 29 18.61 -2.83 -14.82
C LYS A 29 17.93 -3.74 -13.81
N VAL A 30 18.18 -3.50 -12.53
CA VAL A 30 17.67 -4.34 -11.45
C VAL A 30 17.24 -3.51 -10.26
N VAL A 31 16.47 -4.12 -9.35
CA VAL A 31 16.10 -3.63 -8.03
C VAL A 31 16.56 -4.63 -6.99
N ASN A 32 17.16 -4.20 -5.88
CA ASN A 32 17.45 -5.11 -4.78
C ASN A 32 16.14 -5.70 -4.22
N TYR A 33 16.12 -7.01 -3.96
CA TYR A 33 14.93 -7.73 -3.53
C TYR A 33 14.32 -7.14 -2.26
N THR A 34 15.14 -6.80 -1.25
CA THR A 34 14.63 -6.18 -0.02
C THR A 34 13.94 -4.85 -0.30
N VAL A 35 14.51 -4.01 -1.18
CA VAL A 35 13.90 -2.73 -1.55
C VAL A 35 12.60 -2.93 -2.33
N PHE A 36 12.56 -3.92 -3.23
CA PHE A 36 11.35 -4.32 -3.92
C PHE A 36 10.25 -4.76 -2.94
N CYS A 37 10.59 -5.61 -1.97
CA CYS A 37 9.65 -6.06 -0.95
C CYS A 37 9.14 -4.89 -0.11
N SER A 38 10.03 -3.99 0.30
CA SER A 38 9.64 -2.77 1.02
C SER A 38 8.70 -1.90 0.18
N ALA A 39 8.93 -1.76 -1.13
CA ALA A 39 8.06 -0.98 -2.01
C ALA A 39 6.64 -1.58 -2.11
N ILE A 40 6.52 -2.91 -2.17
CA ILE A 40 5.21 -3.58 -2.15
C ILE A 40 4.52 -3.40 -0.80
N ILE A 41 5.24 -3.59 0.31
CA ILE A 41 4.68 -3.39 1.66
C ILE A 41 4.20 -1.94 1.81
N GLN A 42 5.00 -0.95 1.39
CA GLN A 42 4.62 0.46 1.43
C GLN A 42 3.43 0.79 0.52
N LEU A 43 3.29 0.11 -0.62
CA LEU A 43 2.12 0.27 -1.48
C LEU A 43 0.85 -0.26 -0.78
N VAL A 44 0.92 -1.44 -0.17
CA VAL A 44 -0.21 -1.98 0.62
C VAL A 44 -0.52 -1.06 1.80
N LYS A 45 0.53 -0.58 2.49
CA LYS A 45 0.45 0.42 3.57
C LYS A 45 -0.36 1.64 3.15
N ALA A 46 -0.05 2.18 1.97
CA ALA A 46 -0.74 3.34 1.39
C ALA A 46 -2.22 3.05 1.14
N GLY A 47 -2.53 1.85 0.63
CA GLY A 47 -3.91 1.38 0.50
C GLY A 47 -4.64 1.35 1.85
N ILE A 48 -4.05 0.71 2.87
CA ILE A 48 -4.64 0.64 4.21
C ILE A 48 -4.89 2.04 4.78
N ALA A 49 -3.88 2.92 4.74
CA ALA A 49 -3.98 4.26 5.30
C ALA A 49 -5.08 5.10 4.65
N LEU A 50 -5.17 5.08 3.30
CA LEU A 50 -6.23 5.77 2.59
C LEU A 50 -7.60 5.17 2.87
N GLY A 51 -7.72 3.84 2.88
CA GLY A 51 -8.97 3.15 3.19
C GLY A 51 -9.49 3.50 4.60
N SER A 52 -8.58 3.54 5.58
CA SER A 52 -8.92 3.81 6.97
C SER A 52 -9.22 5.28 7.23
N LEU A 53 -8.38 6.21 6.73
CA LEU A 53 -8.41 7.62 7.16
C LEU A 53 -8.86 8.60 6.06
N ARG A 54 -8.87 8.20 4.78
CA ARG A 54 -9.27 9.06 3.65
C ARG A 54 -10.30 8.35 2.76
N PRO A 55 -11.48 7.95 3.30
CA PRO A 55 -12.41 7.07 2.60
C PRO A 55 -12.91 7.64 1.27
N GLN A 56 -13.06 8.97 1.13
CA GLN A 56 -13.47 9.60 -0.12
C GLN A 56 -12.39 9.45 -1.22
N ILE A 57 -11.11 9.60 -0.85
CA ILE A 57 -9.97 9.41 -1.77
C ILE A 57 -9.86 7.93 -2.14
N ALA A 58 -9.96 7.04 -1.16
CA ALA A 58 -9.94 5.59 -1.37
C ALA A 58 -10.99 5.14 -2.40
N VAL A 59 -12.21 5.63 -2.28
CA VAL A 59 -13.30 5.26 -3.19
C VAL A 59 -13.10 5.86 -4.59
N SER A 60 -12.57 7.08 -4.68
CA SER A 60 -12.18 7.67 -5.97
C SER A 60 -11.08 6.86 -6.68
N LEU A 61 -10.12 6.33 -5.92
CA LEU A 61 -9.08 5.44 -6.45
C LEU A 61 -9.64 4.07 -6.88
N LEU A 62 -10.61 3.52 -6.16
CA LEU A 62 -11.31 2.30 -6.59
C LEU A 62 -12.07 2.54 -7.90
N ALA A 63 -12.83 3.63 -8.00
CA ALA A 63 -13.53 4.02 -9.22
C ALA A 63 -12.56 4.17 -10.39
N ASP A 64 -11.39 4.77 -10.14
CA ASP A 64 -10.34 4.96 -11.15
C ASP A 64 -9.74 3.63 -11.65
N LEU A 65 -9.38 2.73 -10.74
CA LEU A 65 -8.78 1.43 -11.06
C LEU A 65 -9.76 0.51 -11.79
N PHE A 66 -11.05 0.61 -11.48
CA PHE A 66 -12.12 -0.13 -12.13
C PHE A 66 -12.86 0.71 -13.18
N GLY A 67 -12.28 1.80 -13.69
CA GLY A 67 -12.97 2.74 -14.59
C GLY A 67 -13.45 2.18 -15.94
N LYS A 68 -13.07 0.95 -16.29
CA LYS A 68 -13.57 0.22 -17.47
C LYS A 68 -14.67 -0.79 -17.15
N ARG A 69 -15.02 -0.96 -15.88
CA ARG A 69 -16.07 -1.88 -15.42
C ARG A 69 -17.44 -1.27 -15.67
N ASP A 70 -18.35 -2.07 -16.20
CA ASP A 70 -19.76 -1.73 -16.25
C ASP A 70 -20.40 -2.08 -14.91
N TRP A 71 -20.51 -1.10 -14.03
CA TRP A 71 -21.06 -1.26 -12.68
C TRP A 71 -22.51 -1.70 -12.66
N SER A 72 -23.28 -1.41 -13.73
CA SER A 72 -24.67 -1.83 -13.86
C SER A 72 -24.83 -3.32 -14.13
N GLN A 73 -23.83 -3.94 -14.78
CA GLN A 73 -23.83 -5.36 -15.14
C GLN A 73 -22.94 -6.20 -14.24
N GLN A 74 -21.99 -5.57 -13.54
CA GLN A 74 -21.03 -6.24 -12.69
C GLN A 74 -20.96 -5.48 -11.35
N PRO A 75 -21.94 -5.70 -10.45
CA PRO A 75 -22.07 -4.90 -9.24
C PRO A 75 -20.85 -5.05 -8.33
N ALA A 76 -20.60 -4.02 -7.52
CA ALA A 76 -19.46 -3.99 -6.63
C ALA A 76 -19.54 -5.03 -5.49
N THR A 77 -20.76 -5.48 -5.15
CA THR A 77 -21.02 -6.55 -4.19
C THR A 77 -20.42 -7.89 -4.61
N GLU A 78 -20.23 -8.11 -5.91
CA GLU A 78 -19.56 -9.32 -6.42
C GLU A 78 -18.04 -9.24 -6.29
N LEU A 79 -17.44 -8.04 -6.27
CA LEU A 79 -15.99 -7.88 -6.16
C LEU A 79 -15.49 -8.01 -4.73
N TRP A 80 -16.25 -7.45 -3.78
CA TRP A 80 -15.83 -7.30 -2.40
C TRP A 80 -15.33 -8.61 -1.77
N PRO A 81 -16.03 -9.76 -1.90
CA PRO A 81 -15.57 -11.03 -1.32
C PRO A 81 -14.26 -11.57 -1.91
N TYR A 82 -13.92 -11.21 -3.16
CA TYR A 82 -12.66 -11.64 -3.79
C TYR A 82 -11.49 -10.73 -3.46
N LEU A 83 -11.77 -9.49 -3.05
CA LEU A 83 -10.76 -8.48 -2.79
C LEU A 83 -10.52 -8.26 -1.29
N ASP A 84 -11.48 -8.62 -0.44
CA ASP A 84 -11.31 -8.58 1.01
C ASP A 84 -10.21 -9.55 1.46
N PRO A 85 -9.11 -9.07 2.05
CA PRO A 85 -8.04 -9.93 2.53
C PRO A 85 -8.22 -10.34 4.00
N SER A 86 -9.39 -10.16 4.61
CA SER A 86 -9.66 -10.44 6.03
C SER A 86 -9.19 -11.83 6.47
N ASP A 87 -9.55 -12.89 5.74
CA ASP A 87 -9.09 -14.25 6.02
C ASP A 87 -7.55 -14.36 5.95
N LYS A 88 -6.92 -13.73 4.96
CA LYS A 88 -5.46 -13.72 4.81
C LYS A 88 -4.76 -13.03 5.97
N VAL A 89 -5.34 -11.93 6.47
CA VAL A 89 -4.82 -11.20 7.65
C VAL A 89 -5.02 -12.04 8.91
N ALA A 90 -6.18 -12.67 9.08
CA ALA A 90 -6.46 -13.54 10.23
C ALA A 90 -5.51 -14.75 10.29
N ASP A 91 -5.28 -15.42 9.15
CA ASP A 91 -4.37 -16.55 9.02
C ASP A 91 -2.89 -16.20 9.26
N ASN A 92 -2.53 -14.91 9.20
CA ASN A 92 -1.19 -14.39 9.42
C ASN A 92 -1.15 -13.39 10.59
N SER A 93 -1.88 -13.69 11.67
CA SER A 93 -2.01 -12.81 12.85
C SER A 93 -0.70 -12.47 13.58
N ASP A 94 0.41 -13.14 13.25
CA ASP A 94 1.75 -12.83 13.73
C ASP A 94 2.43 -11.68 12.95
N LYS A 95 1.88 -11.28 11.81
CA LYS A 95 2.39 -10.24 10.92
C LYS A 95 1.54 -8.97 11.00
N TYR A 96 2.12 -7.84 10.59
CA TYR A 96 1.31 -6.64 10.39
C TYR A 96 0.39 -6.80 9.17
N PRO A 97 -0.78 -6.13 9.14
CA PRO A 97 -1.74 -6.26 8.04
C PRO A 97 -1.13 -6.01 6.67
N GLU A 98 -0.25 -5.00 6.53
CA GLU A 98 0.42 -4.71 5.26
C GLU A 98 1.35 -5.85 4.78
N GLU A 99 1.96 -6.57 5.72
CA GLU A 99 2.86 -7.71 5.44
C GLU A 99 2.06 -8.96 5.11
N ALA A 100 0.97 -9.22 5.86
CA ALA A 100 0.04 -10.31 5.61
C ALA A 100 -0.60 -10.18 4.21
N ILE A 101 -1.12 -9.00 3.88
CA ILE A 101 -1.72 -8.72 2.57
C ILE A 101 -0.67 -8.81 1.46
N ALA A 102 0.53 -8.25 1.65
CA ALA A 102 1.58 -8.35 0.66
C ALA A 102 2.00 -9.81 0.39
N GLY A 103 1.91 -10.70 1.40
CA GLY A 103 2.18 -12.13 1.25
C GLY A 103 3.58 -12.43 0.73
N ILE A 104 4.55 -11.55 1.04
CA ILE A 104 5.91 -11.65 0.52
C ILE A 104 6.66 -12.69 1.33
N GLU A 105 6.98 -13.81 0.67
CA GLU A 105 7.90 -14.80 1.21
C GLU A 105 9.30 -14.62 0.60
N PRO A 106 10.38 -14.62 1.40
CA PRO A 106 11.75 -14.61 0.89
C PRO A 106 12.17 -15.98 0.32
N PRO A 107 12.86 -16.01 -0.84
CA PRO A 107 12.56 -15.28 -2.06
C PRO A 107 11.75 -16.14 -3.03
N LEU A 108 10.67 -15.58 -3.59
CA LEU A 108 9.93 -16.16 -4.74
C LEU A 108 10.78 -16.26 -6.02
N TYR A 109 12.01 -15.72 -6.01
CA TYR A 109 12.87 -15.59 -7.17
C TYR A 109 14.13 -16.46 -7.03
N ASN A 110 14.03 -17.72 -7.45
CA ASN A 110 15.20 -18.51 -7.81
C ASN A 110 15.68 -18.05 -9.19
N HIS A 111 16.41 -16.93 -9.24
CA HIS A 111 17.05 -16.53 -10.48
C HIS A 111 18.13 -17.58 -10.82
N PRO A 112 18.16 -18.11 -12.05
CA PRO A 112 19.13 -19.15 -12.44
C PRO A 112 20.57 -18.67 -12.34
N GLU A 113 20.79 -17.36 -12.49
CA GLU A 113 22.09 -16.73 -12.29
C GLU A 113 22.28 -16.30 -10.82
N GLU A 114 23.22 -16.90 -10.11
CA GLU A 114 23.47 -16.67 -8.68
C GLU A 114 23.71 -15.20 -8.32
N TRP A 115 24.34 -14.42 -9.19
CA TRP A 115 24.61 -13.00 -8.96
C TRP A 115 23.35 -12.11 -8.98
N LEU A 116 22.22 -12.64 -9.44
CA LEU A 116 20.90 -11.99 -9.44
C LEU A 116 19.98 -12.50 -8.32
N ARG A 117 20.44 -13.42 -7.46
CA ARG A 117 19.61 -14.00 -6.40
C ARG A 117 18.99 -12.95 -5.47
N ASP A 118 19.69 -11.84 -5.25
CA ASP A 118 19.23 -10.74 -4.37
C ASP A 118 18.58 -9.59 -5.15
N PHE A 119 18.23 -9.81 -6.41
CA PHE A 119 17.76 -8.77 -7.33
C PHE A 119 16.55 -9.21 -8.15
N VAL A 120 15.67 -8.25 -8.43
CA VAL A 120 14.55 -8.37 -9.36
C VAL A 120 14.92 -7.59 -10.62
N GLU A 121 14.77 -8.20 -11.79
CA GLU A 121 14.99 -7.52 -13.07
C GLU A 121 13.95 -6.41 -13.28
N TRP A 122 14.37 -5.25 -13.76
CA TRP A 122 13.47 -4.11 -13.95
C TRP A 122 12.39 -4.42 -14.99
N GLU A 123 12.74 -5.18 -16.02
CA GLU A 123 11.85 -5.59 -17.10
C GLU A 123 10.67 -6.44 -16.58
N PHE A 124 10.87 -7.25 -15.54
CA PHE A 124 9.78 -7.99 -14.88
C PHE A 124 8.74 -7.04 -14.28
N LEU A 125 9.19 -5.92 -13.68
CA LEU A 125 8.31 -4.91 -13.09
C LEU A 125 7.47 -4.15 -14.12
N LEU A 126 7.84 -4.21 -15.40
CA LEU A 126 7.12 -3.58 -16.50
C LEU A 126 6.10 -4.52 -17.16
N THR A 127 5.98 -5.77 -16.70
CA THR A 127 5.03 -6.73 -17.27
C THR A 127 3.60 -6.47 -16.81
N ASP A 128 2.62 -6.77 -17.67
CA ASP A 128 1.19 -6.65 -17.33
C ASP A 128 0.80 -7.55 -16.15
N SER A 129 1.41 -8.74 -16.04
CA SER A 129 1.16 -9.65 -14.93
C SER A 129 1.59 -9.06 -13.59
N PHE A 130 2.76 -8.43 -13.54
CA PHE A 130 3.20 -7.75 -12.32
C PHE A 130 2.37 -6.50 -12.04
N SER A 131 1.97 -5.76 -13.09
CA SER A 131 1.06 -4.63 -12.96
C SER A 131 -0.27 -5.01 -12.33
N ALA A 132 -0.91 -6.07 -12.82
CA ALA A 132 -2.13 -6.60 -12.23
C ALA A 132 -1.93 -6.99 -10.76
N HIS A 133 -0.79 -7.59 -10.42
CA HIS A 133 -0.50 -8.04 -9.06
C HIS A 133 -0.39 -6.88 -8.06
N TYR A 134 0.38 -5.82 -8.34
CA TYR A 134 0.47 -4.72 -7.37
C TYR A 134 -0.80 -3.86 -7.33
N HIS A 135 -1.58 -3.78 -8.42
CA HIS A 135 -2.92 -3.19 -8.38
C HIS A 135 -3.83 -3.97 -7.42
N TYR A 136 -3.83 -5.29 -7.54
CA TYR A 136 -4.61 -6.17 -6.68
C TYR A 136 -4.22 -5.95 -5.21
N LEU A 137 -2.93 -5.99 -4.88
CA LEU A 137 -2.44 -5.76 -3.51
C LEU A 137 -2.84 -4.39 -2.94
N PHE A 138 -2.73 -3.33 -3.75
CA PHE A 138 -3.16 -2.00 -3.34
C PHE A 138 -4.66 -1.94 -3.04
N VAL A 139 -5.49 -2.56 -3.90
CA VAL A 139 -6.95 -2.64 -3.72
C VAL A 139 -7.32 -3.46 -2.48
N GLN A 140 -6.63 -4.56 -2.22
CA GLN A 140 -6.80 -5.32 -0.97
C GLN A 140 -6.49 -4.45 0.26
N GLY A 141 -5.39 -3.68 0.19
CA GLY A 141 -5.03 -2.71 1.23
C GLY A 141 -6.14 -1.68 1.45
N LEU A 142 -6.65 -1.07 0.37
CA LEU A 142 -7.78 -0.13 0.44
C LEU A 142 -8.98 -0.76 1.14
N ILE A 143 -9.44 -1.92 0.68
CA ILE A 143 -10.65 -2.58 1.19
C ILE A 143 -10.49 -2.99 2.65
N TRP A 144 -9.32 -3.50 3.04
CA TRP A 144 -9.06 -3.87 4.42
C TRP A 144 -9.06 -2.64 5.32
N GLY A 145 -8.31 -1.59 4.95
CA GLY A 145 -8.29 -0.35 5.73
C GLY A 145 -9.67 0.29 5.86
N PHE A 146 -10.49 0.17 4.82
CA PHE A 146 -11.86 0.65 4.78
C PHE A 146 -12.79 -0.12 5.72
N SER A 147 -12.62 -1.44 5.79
CA SER A 147 -13.47 -2.35 6.57
C SER A 147 -13.06 -2.44 8.04
N TYR A 148 -11.77 -2.21 8.34
CA TYR A 148 -11.16 -2.36 9.67
C TYR A 148 -10.32 -1.13 10.09
N PRO A 149 -10.92 0.07 10.13
CA PRO A 149 -10.18 1.31 10.39
C PRO A 149 -9.62 1.40 11.81
N GLU A 150 -10.34 0.89 12.81
CA GLU A 150 -9.90 0.91 14.21
C GLU A 150 -8.74 -0.06 14.44
N GLU A 151 -8.84 -1.26 13.85
CA GLU A 151 -7.78 -2.26 13.86
C GLU A 151 -6.52 -1.75 13.14
N ALA A 152 -6.69 -1.06 12.00
CA ALA A 152 -5.59 -0.40 11.33
C ALA A 152 -4.91 0.59 12.28
N MET A 153 -5.63 1.55 12.87
CA MET A 153 -5.04 2.52 13.81
C MET A 153 -4.33 1.84 15.00
N GLY A 154 -4.97 0.82 15.58
CA GLY A 154 -4.42 0.05 16.70
C GLY A 154 -3.11 -0.65 16.36
N CYS A 155 -3.02 -1.34 15.21
CA CYS A 155 -1.80 -2.01 14.77
C CYS A 155 -0.62 -1.06 14.58
N TYR A 156 -0.87 0.14 14.00
CA TYR A 156 0.18 1.14 13.80
C TYR A 156 0.66 1.74 15.11
N GLU A 157 -0.26 2.03 16.02
CA GLU A 157 0.11 2.55 17.33
C GLU A 157 0.89 1.51 18.14
N GLU A 158 0.53 0.22 18.09
CA GLU A 158 1.33 -0.84 18.72
C GLU A 158 2.75 -0.90 18.12
N LYS A 159 2.89 -0.77 16.80
CA LYS A 159 4.19 -0.75 16.11
C LYS A 159 5.06 0.43 16.58
N ARG A 160 4.46 1.61 16.76
CA ARG A 160 5.14 2.79 17.31
C ARG A 160 5.56 2.60 18.76
N GLN A 161 4.67 2.08 19.60
CA GLN A 161 4.98 1.80 21.00
C GLN A 161 6.10 0.78 21.13
N ARG A 162 6.08 -0.29 20.32
CA ARG A 162 7.15 -1.28 20.26
C ARG A 162 8.48 -0.65 19.81
N PHE A 163 8.46 0.24 18.82
CA PHE A 163 9.63 0.99 18.41
C PHE A 163 10.19 1.83 19.58
N PHE A 164 9.36 2.65 20.24
CA PHE A 164 9.82 3.51 21.34
C PHE A 164 10.34 2.72 22.53
N LYS A 165 9.73 1.56 22.83
CA LYS A 165 10.22 0.63 23.86
C LYS A 165 11.63 0.11 23.54
N ASN A 166 11.93 -0.15 22.27
CA ASN A 166 13.22 -0.68 21.82
C ASN A 166 14.24 0.42 21.47
N LEU A 167 13.80 1.67 21.33
CA LEU A 167 14.64 2.80 20.94
C LEU A 167 15.90 2.97 21.81
N PRO A 168 15.86 2.82 23.15
CA PRO A 168 17.07 2.92 23.97
C PRO A 168 18.16 1.93 23.58
N GLU A 169 17.82 0.69 23.24
CA GLU A 169 18.78 -0.31 22.79
C GLU A 169 19.30 -0.01 21.37
N MET A 170 18.42 0.45 20.48
CA MET A 170 18.83 0.85 19.13
C MET A 170 19.82 2.02 19.17
N LEU A 171 19.62 3.01 20.04
CA LEU A 171 20.52 4.15 20.17
C LEU A 171 21.93 3.76 20.65
N LYS A 172 22.07 2.67 21.43
CA LYS A 172 23.40 2.15 21.85
C LYS A 172 24.25 1.67 20.68
N THR A 173 23.63 1.33 19.54
CA THR A 173 24.34 0.90 18.33
C THR A 173 24.98 2.06 17.56
N GLY A 174 24.72 3.31 17.95
CA GLY A 174 25.18 4.50 17.24
C GLY A 174 24.44 4.77 15.93
N ILE A 175 23.39 4.01 15.63
CA ILE A 175 22.54 4.23 14.45
C ILE A 175 21.64 5.44 14.69
N LYS A 176 21.63 6.36 13.73
CA LYS A 176 20.64 7.44 13.70
C LYS A 176 19.27 6.84 13.38
N VAL A 177 18.34 6.93 14.33
CA VAL A 177 16.98 6.42 14.17
C VAL A 177 16.01 7.58 13.99
N HIS A 178 15.10 7.46 13.04
CA HIS A 178 13.99 8.39 12.86
C HIS A 178 12.77 7.87 13.62
N SER A 179 12.02 8.76 14.26
CA SER A 179 10.77 8.40 14.91
C SER A 179 9.80 7.80 13.88
N PRO A 180 9.08 6.72 14.21
CA PRO A 180 8.03 6.21 13.36
C PRO A 180 6.87 7.20 13.31
N GLU A 181 6.42 7.47 12.10
CA GLU A 181 5.22 8.26 11.83
C GLU A 181 3.95 7.58 12.37
N THR A 182 2.92 8.37 12.66
CA THR A 182 1.56 7.88 12.90
C THR A 182 0.92 7.36 11.61
N LEU A 183 -0.19 6.61 11.72
CA LEU A 183 -0.96 6.25 10.53
C LEU A 183 -1.53 7.50 9.84
N GLU A 184 -1.87 8.54 10.60
CA GLU A 184 -2.39 9.82 10.09
C GLU A 184 -1.33 10.62 9.33
N GLU A 185 -0.13 10.79 9.90
CA GLU A 185 1.01 11.44 9.23
C GLU A 185 1.36 10.73 7.92
N PHE A 186 1.30 9.39 7.92
CA PHE A 186 1.50 8.62 6.70
C PHE A 186 0.35 8.80 5.70
N ALA A 187 -0.90 8.82 6.16
CA ALA A 187 -2.06 9.05 5.29
C ALA A 187 -2.00 10.43 4.62
N ASP A 188 -1.57 11.47 5.34
CA ASP A 188 -1.33 12.81 4.79
C ASP A 188 -0.29 12.79 3.66
N ALA A 189 0.85 12.13 3.89
CA ALA A 189 1.89 12.00 2.86
C ALA A 189 1.41 11.22 1.63
N VAL A 190 0.56 10.21 1.83
CA VAL A 190 -0.06 9.45 0.73
C VAL A 190 -1.07 10.32 -0.02
N GLU A 191 -1.89 11.09 0.68
CA GLU A 191 -2.84 12.04 0.09
C GLU A 191 -2.13 13.12 -0.75
N GLU A 192 -1.02 13.69 -0.26
CA GLU A 192 -0.18 14.61 -1.03
C GLU A 192 0.32 13.97 -2.35
N SER A 193 0.63 12.69 -2.32
CA SER A 193 1.04 11.96 -3.52
C SER A 193 -0.12 11.65 -4.46
N VAL A 194 -1.33 11.41 -3.93
CA VAL A 194 -2.55 11.33 -4.76
C VAL A 194 -2.80 12.68 -5.44
N ASN A 195 -2.66 13.79 -4.73
CA ASN A 195 -2.78 15.13 -5.30
C ASN A 195 -1.73 15.40 -6.38
N SER A 196 -0.49 14.97 -6.16
CA SER A 196 0.57 15.04 -7.16
C SER A 196 0.25 14.21 -8.40
N PHE A 197 -0.25 12.97 -8.23
CA PHE A 197 -0.72 12.13 -9.33
C PHE A 197 -1.83 12.82 -10.13
N GLN A 198 -2.80 13.42 -9.46
CA GLN A 198 -3.91 14.11 -10.11
C GLN A 198 -3.45 15.30 -10.96
N ASN A 199 -2.45 16.04 -10.48
CA ASN A 199 -1.90 17.21 -11.14
C ASN A 199 -0.94 16.86 -12.29
N GLU A 200 -0.10 15.85 -12.11
CA GLU A 200 0.99 15.51 -13.04
C GLU A 200 0.58 14.48 -14.10
N VAL A 201 -0.35 13.59 -13.76
CA VAL A 201 -0.74 12.47 -14.63
C VAL A 201 -2.13 12.68 -15.19
N ARG A 202 -3.15 12.71 -14.33
CA ARG A 202 -4.56 12.92 -14.69
C ARG A 202 -5.47 12.97 -13.45
N PRO A 203 -6.65 13.62 -13.53
CA PRO A 203 -7.68 13.52 -12.50
C PRO A 203 -8.13 12.07 -12.24
N LEU A 204 -8.57 11.79 -11.01
CA LEU A 204 -9.27 10.55 -10.67
C LEU A 204 -10.65 10.49 -11.36
N ALA A 205 -11.13 9.28 -11.61
CA ALA A 205 -12.45 9.07 -12.19
C ALA A 205 -13.56 9.54 -11.23
N GLU A 206 -14.70 9.92 -11.82
CA GLU A 206 -15.94 10.14 -11.06
C GLU A 206 -16.38 8.83 -10.39
N VAL A 207 -16.84 8.92 -9.15
CA VAL A 207 -17.27 7.75 -8.39
C VAL A 207 -18.67 7.33 -8.86
N PRO A 208 -18.84 6.09 -9.36
CA PRO A 208 -20.15 5.56 -9.73
C PRO A 208 -21.04 5.40 -8.49
N GLN A 209 -22.34 5.66 -8.65
CA GLN A 209 -23.31 5.56 -7.55
C GLN A 209 -23.34 4.16 -6.94
N GLU A 210 -23.14 3.12 -7.74
CA GLU A 210 -23.09 1.72 -7.29
C GLU A 210 -21.96 1.46 -6.28
N LEU A 211 -20.84 2.18 -6.38
CA LEU A 211 -19.80 2.12 -5.35
C LEU A 211 -20.21 2.88 -4.08
N LEU A 212 -20.83 4.04 -4.23
CA LEU A 212 -21.31 4.83 -3.08
C LEU A 212 -22.41 4.10 -2.30
N ASP A 213 -23.24 3.32 -2.98
CA ASP A 213 -24.36 2.58 -2.39
C ASP A 213 -23.92 1.32 -1.63
N LEU A 214 -22.65 0.90 -1.74
CA LEU A 214 -22.16 -0.21 -0.95
C LEU A 214 -22.25 0.13 0.55
N PRO A 215 -22.86 -0.73 1.39
CA PRO A 215 -23.05 -0.43 2.81
C PRO A 215 -21.75 -0.09 3.54
N ALA A 216 -20.67 -0.81 3.24
CA ALA A 216 -19.35 -0.51 3.77
C ALA A 216 -18.96 0.94 3.43
N ILE A 217 -19.03 1.31 2.15
CA ILE A 217 -18.66 2.64 1.63
C ILE A 217 -19.54 3.75 2.18
N ASN A 218 -20.86 3.58 2.09
CA ASN A 218 -21.84 4.58 2.51
C ASN A 218 -21.67 4.96 3.99
N VAL A 219 -21.51 3.97 4.87
CA VAL A 219 -21.32 4.21 6.31
C VAL A 219 -20.08 5.05 6.57
N ARG A 220 -18.96 4.77 5.87
CA ARG A 220 -17.69 5.46 6.09
C ARG A 220 -17.64 6.85 5.46
N ILE A 221 -18.29 7.08 4.33
CA ILE A 221 -18.34 8.41 3.69
C ILE A 221 -19.33 9.33 4.42
N SER A 222 -20.44 8.77 4.96
CA SER A 222 -21.50 9.54 5.61
C SER A 222 -21.21 9.90 7.07
N GLN A 223 -20.22 9.25 7.69
CA GLN A 223 -19.75 9.61 9.03
C GLN A 223 -18.64 10.66 8.90
N PRO A 224 -18.90 11.95 9.22
CA PRO A 224 -17.82 12.92 9.29
C PRO A 224 -16.79 12.48 10.33
N GLU A 225 -15.50 12.73 10.05
CA GLU A 225 -14.37 12.38 10.91
C GLU A 225 -14.70 12.66 12.38
N VAL A 226 -14.89 11.58 13.15
CA VAL A 226 -14.83 11.70 14.60
C VAL A 226 -13.36 11.88 14.91
N ILE A 227 -12.93 13.13 15.04
CA ILE A 227 -11.62 13.50 15.57
C ILE A 227 -11.56 12.86 16.96
N HIS A 228 -10.88 11.72 17.05
CA HIS A 228 -10.55 11.14 18.34
C HIS A 228 -9.43 12.01 18.91
N ASP A 229 -9.80 12.97 19.76
CA ASP A 229 -8.89 13.63 20.69
C ASP A 229 -8.29 12.55 21.61
N ILE A 230 -7.24 11.88 21.13
CA ILE A 230 -6.42 11.02 21.96
C ILE A 230 -5.57 11.97 22.80
N HIS A 231 -6.11 12.35 23.96
CA HIS A 231 -5.33 12.97 25.02
C HIS A 231 -4.25 11.97 25.47
N VAL A 232 -3.05 12.12 24.92
CA VAL A 232 -1.83 11.53 25.48
C VAL A 232 -1.52 12.30 26.76
N ALA A 233 -1.87 11.72 27.90
CA ALA A 233 -1.32 12.16 29.18
C ALA A 233 0.18 11.84 29.19
N ILE A 234 0.99 12.90 29.22
CA ILE A 234 2.45 12.85 29.41
C ILE A 234 2.76 12.53 30.87
#